data_AF-A0A956EFA2-F1
#
_entry.id   AF-A0A956EFA2-F1
#
_cell.length_a   1.000
_cell.length_b   1.000
_cell.length_c   1.000
_cell.angle_alpha   90.00
_cell.angle_beta   90.00
_cell.angle_gamma   90.00
#
_symmetry.space_group_name_H-M   'P 1'
#
loop_
_entity.id
_entity.type
_entity.pdbx_description
1 polymer ?
#
loop_
_entity_poly.entity_id
_entity_poly.type
_entity_poly.pdbx_seq_one_letter_code
_entity_poly.pdbx_strand_id
1 'polypeptide(L)'
;RGRRPAVYYAGMMLYDGDLQIPRRYLVDPPAIDRTMGELLAAAGRRTLAISETHKYGHVTYFWNGNRSGAFDPALETYVEVPSSPGALEERPWMEAALITDRVVEAIAGGGHDFIRLNYANGDMVGHTGDLRSTILAVEAVDICLARLVAAIRRAEGVLLVTADHGNADQMFDRRGDGSYLPRTSHSLNRVPLTIFDPRAAGGGPRIAGVAGAGLANVAATCLELLGFQGPEGYLPSLLAPR
;
A
#
# COMPACT_ATOMS: atom_id res chain seq x y z
N ARG A 1 -2.83 -34.75 3.60
CA ARG A 1 -3.65 -34.06 4.62
C ARG A 1 -4.20 -35.12 5.59
N GLY A 2 -3.91 -35.03 6.89
CA GLY A 2 -4.21 -36.07 7.91
C GLY A 2 -5.61 -35.97 8.55
N ARG A 3 -5.78 -36.59 9.74
CA ARG A 3 -7.04 -36.64 10.50
C ARG A 3 -7.61 -35.23 10.78
N ARG A 4 -8.89 -35.02 10.49
CA ARG A 4 -9.63 -33.78 10.80
C ARG A 4 -10.58 -34.02 11.98
N PRO A 5 -10.21 -33.66 13.22
CA PRO A 5 -11.08 -33.86 14.37
C PRO A 5 -12.33 -32.99 14.27
N ALA A 6 -13.47 -33.52 14.73
CA ALA A 6 -14.70 -32.75 14.85
C ALA A 6 -14.58 -31.83 16.08
N VAL A 7 -14.27 -30.56 15.84
CA VAL A 7 -14.05 -29.56 16.90
C VAL A 7 -15.01 -28.38 16.74
N TYR A 8 -15.33 -27.74 17.87
CA TYR A 8 -15.97 -26.44 17.87
C TYR A 8 -14.89 -25.36 17.68
N TYR A 9 -14.83 -24.77 16.49
CA TYR A 9 -13.89 -23.71 16.15
C TYR A 9 -14.62 -22.36 16.08
N ALA A 10 -14.03 -21.35 16.71
CA ALA A 10 -14.39 -19.95 16.55
C ALA A 10 -13.11 -19.10 16.45
N GLY A 11 -13.12 -18.09 15.60
CA GLY A 11 -12.08 -17.06 15.58
C GLY A 11 -12.31 -16.02 16.67
N MET A 12 -11.28 -15.24 17.00
CA MET A 12 -11.49 -14.07 17.87
C MET A 12 -12.41 -13.04 17.18
N MET A 13 -12.20 -12.84 15.88
CA MET A 13 -12.99 -11.95 15.03
C MET A 13 -13.24 -12.65 13.69
N LEU A 14 -14.16 -12.12 12.88
CA LEU A 14 -14.33 -12.54 11.49
C LEU A 14 -13.10 -12.12 10.66
N TYR A 15 -12.47 -13.07 9.96
CA TYR A 15 -11.28 -12.83 9.14
C TYR A 15 -11.63 -12.42 7.71
N ASP A 16 -12.75 -12.87 7.16
CA ASP A 16 -13.22 -12.49 5.82
C ASP A 16 -14.75 -12.40 5.84
N GLY A 17 -15.27 -11.20 5.60
CA GLY A 17 -16.71 -10.92 5.57
C GLY A 17 -17.43 -11.54 4.39
N ASP A 18 -16.80 -11.54 3.22
CA ASP A 18 -17.39 -12.05 1.98
C ASP A 18 -17.44 -13.58 2.00
N LEU A 19 -16.37 -14.22 2.51
CA LEU A 19 -16.26 -15.68 2.60
C LEU A 19 -16.84 -16.26 3.90
N GLN A 20 -17.22 -15.42 4.86
CA GLN A 20 -17.70 -15.81 6.19
C GLN A 20 -16.72 -16.75 6.92
N ILE A 21 -15.44 -16.37 6.91
CA ILE A 21 -14.34 -17.15 7.51
C ILE A 21 -13.84 -16.45 8.77
N PRO A 22 -13.80 -17.12 9.93
CA PRO A 22 -14.45 -18.40 10.23
C PRO A 22 -15.97 -18.23 10.40
N ARG A 23 -16.71 -19.33 10.26
CA ARG A 23 -18.19 -19.34 10.42
C ARG A 23 -18.69 -18.87 11.79
N ARG A 24 -17.81 -18.87 12.80
CA ARG A 24 -18.12 -18.43 14.17
C ARG A 24 -16.97 -17.56 14.65
N TYR A 25 -17.31 -16.45 15.29
CA TYR A 25 -16.35 -15.50 15.83
C TYR A 25 -16.93 -14.85 17.09
N LEU A 26 -16.05 -14.28 17.92
CA LEU A 26 -16.43 -13.71 19.22
C LEU A 26 -16.72 -12.20 19.15
N VAL A 27 -16.10 -11.49 18.20
CA VAL A 27 -16.23 -10.04 18.03
C VAL A 27 -16.50 -9.73 16.56
N ASP A 28 -17.48 -8.86 16.29
CA ASP A 28 -17.76 -8.37 14.95
C ASP A 28 -16.59 -7.51 14.42
N PRO A 29 -16.14 -7.72 13.18
CA PRO A 29 -15.13 -6.87 12.58
C PRO A 29 -15.67 -5.44 12.39
N PRO A 30 -14.80 -4.41 12.37
CA PRO A 30 -15.22 -3.06 12.02
C PRO A 30 -15.88 -3.06 10.63
N ALA A 31 -17.08 -2.51 10.53
CA ALA A 31 -17.68 -2.21 9.23
C ALA A 31 -17.01 -0.96 8.66
N ILE A 32 -16.33 -1.11 7.52
CA ILE A 32 -15.69 -0.01 6.80
C ILE A 32 -16.46 0.18 5.50
N ASP A 33 -17.33 1.19 5.46
CA ASP A 33 -18.09 1.57 4.28
C ASP A 33 -17.51 2.81 3.59
N ARG A 34 -17.97 3.08 2.36
CA ARG A 34 -17.63 4.28 1.57
C ARG A 34 -16.13 4.46 1.44
N THR A 35 -15.42 3.35 1.23
CA THR A 35 -13.97 3.36 0.99
C THR A 35 -13.65 4.07 -0.31
N MET A 36 -12.39 4.49 -0.50
CA MET A 36 -12.00 5.15 -1.74
C MET A 36 -12.20 4.23 -2.96
N GLY A 37 -12.02 2.91 -2.80
CA GLY A 37 -12.30 1.92 -3.85
C GLY A 37 -13.77 1.92 -4.27
N GLU A 38 -14.68 1.92 -3.28
CA GLU A 38 -16.13 1.97 -3.51
C GLU A 38 -16.54 3.23 -4.27
N LEU A 39 -16.01 4.38 -3.85
CA LEU A 39 -16.32 5.68 -4.46
C LEU A 39 -15.81 5.78 -5.89
N LEU A 40 -14.59 5.29 -6.15
CA LEU A 40 -14.02 5.29 -7.50
C LEU A 40 -14.81 4.37 -8.43
N ALA A 41 -15.21 3.18 -7.98
CA ALA A 41 -16.07 2.28 -8.75
C ALA A 41 -17.44 2.92 -9.03
N ALA A 42 -18.09 3.50 -8.03
CA ALA A 42 -19.37 4.20 -8.19
C ALA A 42 -19.27 5.41 -9.14
N ALA A 43 -18.10 6.06 -9.21
CA ALA A 43 -17.81 7.16 -10.13
C ALA A 43 -17.36 6.70 -11.53
N GLY A 44 -17.38 5.39 -11.83
CA GLY A 44 -16.99 4.87 -13.14
C GLY A 44 -15.48 4.93 -13.44
N ARG A 45 -14.63 5.04 -12.41
CA ARG A 45 -13.17 5.16 -12.57
C ARG A 45 -12.52 3.80 -12.69
N ARG A 46 -11.66 3.64 -13.70
CA ARG A 46 -10.89 2.42 -13.93
C ARG A 46 -9.67 2.41 -13.01
N THR A 47 -9.52 1.37 -12.20
CA THR A 47 -8.43 1.28 -11.23
C THR A 47 -7.56 0.04 -11.43
N LEU A 48 -6.29 0.15 -11.09
CA LEU A 48 -5.34 -0.96 -11.02
C LEU A 48 -4.82 -1.09 -9.59
N ALA A 49 -4.88 -2.29 -9.03
CA ALA A 49 -4.19 -2.66 -7.80
C ALA A 49 -3.14 -3.73 -8.09
N ILE A 50 -1.88 -3.48 -7.73
CA ILE A 50 -0.79 -4.42 -8.01
C ILE A 50 0.20 -4.53 -6.86
N SER A 51 0.54 -5.76 -6.51
CA SER A 51 1.66 -6.06 -5.63
C SER A 51 2.07 -7.52 -5.80
N GLU A 52 3.12 -7.92 -5.09
CA GLU A 52 3.48 -9.32 -4.98
C GLU A 52 2.67 -10.05 -3.92
N THR A 53 2.69 -11.39 -3.91
CA THR A 53 1.89 -12.25 -3.01
C THR A 53 1.90 -11.78 -1.55
N HIS A 54 3.05 -11.35 -1.02
CA HIS A 54 3.16 -10.87 0.38
C HIS A 54 2.24 -9.67 0.69
N LYS A 55 2.04 -8.77 -0.27
CA LYS A 55 1.29 -7.51 -0.07
C LYS A 55 0.09 -7.35 -1.01
N TYR A 56 -0.22 -8.36 -1.82
CA TYR A 56 -1.41 -8.38 -2.70
C TYR A 56 -2.71 -8.16 -1.94
N GLY A 57 -2.92 -8.86 -0.83
CA GLY A 57 -4.08 -8.64 0.05
C GLY A 57 -4.14 -7.24 0.68
N HIS A 58 -3.01 -6.56 0.81
CA HIS A 58 -2.94 -5.22 1.39
C HIS A 58 -3.42 -4.15 0.42
N VAL A 59 -3.08 -4.30 -0.86
CA VAL A 59 -3.58 -3.43 -1.93
C VAL A 59 -4.95 -3.84 -2.44
N THR A 60 -5.55 -4.94 -2.00
CA THR A 60 -6.90 -5.36 -2.42
C THR A 60 -7.83 -5.42 -1.22
N TYR A 61 -7.75 -6.50 -0.45
CA TYR A 61 -8.61 -6.80 0.69
C TYR A 61 -8.61 -5.72 1.78
N PHE A 62 -7.44 -5.36 2.31
CA PHE A 62 -7.37 -4.36 3.39
C PHE A 62 -7.68 -2.95 2.89
N TRP A 63 -7.21 -2.58 1.68
CA TRP A 63 -7.51 -1.30 1.04
C TRP A 63 -9.02 -1.05 0.87
N ASN A 64 -9.78 -2.11 0.58
CA ASN A 64 -11.23 -2.06 0.39
C ASN A 64 -12.02 -2.31 1.67
N GLY A 65 -11.40 -2.16 2.85
CA GLY A 65 -12.11 -2.28 4.12
C GLY A 65 -12.47 -3.73 4.47
N ASN A 66 -11.50 -4.64 4.33
CA ASN A 66 -11.64 -6.06 4.65
C ASN A 66 -12.64 -6.80 3.72
N ARG A 67 -12.68 -6.40 2.46
CA ARG A 67 -13.53 -6.94 1.40
C ARG A 67 -12.68 -7.67 0.35
N SER A 68 -12.92 -8.95 0.12
CA SER A 68 -12.13 -9.76 -0.82
C SER A 68 -12.55 -9.54 -2.28
N GLY A 69 -13.82 -9.22 -2.52
CA GLY A 69 -14.33 -8.92 -3.86
C GLY A 69 -14.08 -7.47 -4.31
N ALA A 70 -13.90 -7.27 -5.61
CA ALA A 70 -14.03 -5.95 -6.23
C ALA A 70 -15.44 -5.35 -5.98
N PHE A 71 -15.53 -4.03 -5.97
CA PHE A 71 -16.80 -3.31 -6.03
C PHE A 71 -17.41 -3.40 -7.43
N ASP A 72 -16.59 -3.22 -8.48
CA ASP A 72 -16.99 -3.44 -9.87
C ASP A 72 -15.87 -4.14 -10.68
N PRO A 73 -16.01 -5.43 -11.01
CA PRO A 73 -15.03 -6.18 -11.80
C PRO A 73 -14.76 -5.64 -13.21
N ALA A 74 -15.65 -4.82 -13.77
CA ALA A 74 -15.43 -4.18 -15.07
C ALA A 74 -14.52 -2.94 -14.99
N LEU A 75 -14.36 -2.37 -13.80
CA LEU A 75 -13.57 -1.17 -13.55
C LEU A 75 -12.30 -1.43 -12.74
N GLU A 76 -12.21 -2.55 -12.03
CA GLU A 76 -11.10 -2.86 -11.14
C GLU A 76 -10.25 -4.01 -11.66
N THR A 77 -9.01 -3.72 -12.02
CA THR A 77 -8.00 -4.70 -12.41
C THR A 77 -7.08 -4.99 -11.23
N TYR A 78 -7.04 -6.24 -10.74
CA TYR A 78 -6.10 -6.67 -9.71
C TYR A 78 -5.02 -7.58 -10.30
N VAL A 79 -3.76 -7.28 -9.98
CA VAL A 79 -2.60 -8.04 -10.47
C VAL A 79 -1.77 -8.51 -9.28
N GLU A 80 -1.70 -9.83 -9.13
CA GLU A 80 -0.76 -10.48 -8.21
C GLU A 80 0.49 -10.90 -8.98
N VAL A 81 1.66 -10.47 -8.49
CA VAL A 81 2.95 -11.01 -8.93
C VAL A 81 3.36 -12.11 -7.94
N PRO A 82 3.55 -13.37 -8.36
CA PRO A 82 3.96 -14.42 -7.43
C PRO A 82 5.30 -14.08 -6.77
N SER A 83 5.33 -14.01 -5.45
CA SER A 83 6.59 -13.78 -4.73
C SER A 83 7.53 -14.97 -4.89
N SER A 84 8.80 -14.69 -5.18
CA SER A 84 9.82 -15.74 -5.25
C SER A 84 9.96 -16.50 -3.93
N PRO A 85 10.08 -17.85 -3.96
CA PRO A 85 10.35 -18.63 -2.76
C PRO A 85 11.81 -18.43 -2.31
N GLY A 86 12.07 -18.70 -1.03
CA GLY A 86 13.41 -18.66 -0.44
C GLY A 86 13.51 -17.65 0.71
N ALA A 87 14.72 -17.49 1.22
CA ALA A 87 15.04 -16.52 2.25
C ALA A 87 15.06 -15.10 1.64
N LEU A 88 14.42 -14.14 2.31
CA LEU A 88 14.24 -12.79 1.77
C LEU A 88 15.55 -12.00 1.73
N GLU A 89 16.43 -12.27 2.68
CA GLU A 89 17.76 -11.69 2.78
C GLU A 89 18.68 -12.08 1.60
N GLU A 90 18.43 -13.21 0.93
CA GLU A 90 19.18 -13.65 -0.26
C GLU A 90 18.70 -12.96 -1.54
N ARG A 91 17.46 -12.44 -1.54
CA ARG A 91 16.82 -11.78 -2.69
C ARG A 91 16.09 -10.50 -2.28
N PRO A 92 16.79 -9.52 -1.69
CA PRO A 92 16.17 -8.33 -1.09
C PRO A 92 15.45 -7.41 -2.09
N TRP A 93 15.77 -7.53 -3.38
CA TRP A 93 15.07 -6.80 -4.44
C TRP A 93 13.66 -7.33 -4.72
N MET A 94 13.32 -8.53 -4.23
CA MET A 94 12.01 -9.17 -4.35
C MET A 94 11.42 -9.03 -5.77
N GLU A 95 10.13 -8.72 -5.91
CA GLU A 95 9.48 -8.56 -7.21
C GLU A 95 9.32 -7.09 -7.63
N ALA A 96 10.06 -6.16 -7.00
CA ALA A 96 9.92 -4.72 -7.24
C ALA A 96 10.07 -4.35 -8.73
N ALA A 97 11.06 -4.93 -9.42
CA ALA A 97 11.27 -4.66 -10.84
C ALA A 97 10.09 -5.13 -11.71
N LEU A 98 9.55 -6.34 -11.46
CA LEU A 98 8.43 -6.90 -12.23
C LEU A 98 7.13 -6.12 -12.00
N ILE A 99 6.86 -5.72 -10.74
CA ILE A 99 5.73 -4.85 -10.41
C ILE A 99 5.86 -3.53 -11.17
N THR A 100 7.06 -2.96 -11.18
CA THR A 100 7.34 -1.69 -11.87
C THR A 100 7.14 -1.81 -13.38
N ASP A 101 7.59 -2.90 -14.00
CA ASP A 101 7.41 -3.15 -15.44
C ASP A 101 5.91 -3.10 -15.81
N ARG A 102 5.08 -3.80 -15.04
CA ARG A 102 3.63 -3.85 -15.26
C ARG A 102 2.95 -2.51 -15.03
N VAL A 103 3.37 -1.76 -14.01
CA VAL A 103 2.83 -0.41 -13.76
C VAL A 103 3.23 0.55 -14.86
N VAL A 104 4.47 0.53 -15.33
CA VAL A 104 4.93 1.38 -16.45
C VAL A 104 4.16 1.07 -17.72
N GLU A 105 3.91 -0.20 -18.01
CA GLU A 105 3.05 -0.63 -19.13
C GLU A 105 1.61 -0.14 -18.98
N ALA A 106 1.02 -0.30 -17.78
CA ALA A 106 -0.35 0.16 -17.51
C ALA A 106 -0.50 1.68 -17.62
N ILE A 107 0.49 2.45 -17.18
CA ILE A 107 0.56 3.91 -17.36
C ILE A 107 0.61 4.25 -18.86
N ALA A 108 1.51 3.61 -19.61
CA ALA A 108 1.66 3.87 -21.04
C ALA A 108 0.40 3.52 -21.85
N GLY A 109 -0.37 2.52 -21.41
CA GLY A 109 -1.63 2.12 -22.04
C GLY A 109 -2.80 3.09 -21.81
N GLY A 110 -2.72 4.02 -20.84
CA GLY A 110 -3.79 5.00 -20.57
C GLY A 110 -5.14 4.40 -20.13
N GLY A 111 -5.14 3.13 -19.72
CA GLY A 111 -6.35 2.36 -19.43
C GLY A 111 -6.91 2.56 -18.02
N HIS A 112 -6.19 3.23 -17.13
CA HIS A 112 -6.53 3.36 -15.71
C HIS A 112 -6.47 4.82 -15.27
N ASP A 113 -7.49 5.25 -14.53
CA ASP A 113 -7.59 6.59 -13.95
C ASP A 113 -6.84 6.66 -12.61
N PHE A 114 -6.73 5.53 -11.89
CA PHE A 114 -6.03 5.42 -10.62
C PHE A 114 -5.25 4.10 -10.52
N ILE A 115 -3.96 4.17 -10.22
CA ILE A 115 -3.10 3.00 -10.03
C ILE A 115 -2.58 3.04 -8.60
N ARG A 116 -2.82 1.97 -7.83
CA ARG A 116 -2.21 1.75 -6.53
C ARG A 116 -1.28 0.54 -6.58
N LEU A 117 -0.11 0.71 -6.01
CA LEU A 117 0.92 -0.33 -5.95
C LEU A 117 1.54 -0.38 -4.55
N ASN A 118 2.04 -1.56 -4.17
CA ASN A 118 2.83 -1.73 -2.95
C ASN A 118 4.14 -2.47 -3.28
N TYR A 119 5.25 -1.88 -2.83
CA TYR A 119 6.54 -2.56 -2.77
C TYR A 119 6.76 -3.14 -1.37
N ALA A 120 6.86 -4.47 -1.29
CA ALA A 120 6.95 -5.19 -0.02
C ALA A 120 8.35 -5.11 0.64
N ASN A 121 9.36 -4.71 -0.14
CA ASN A 121 10.79 -4.79 0.16
C ASN A 121 11.20 -4.32 1.56
N GLY A 122 10.95 -3.05 1.88
CA GLY A 122 11.42 -2.45 3.14
C GLY A 122 10.83 -3.12 4.37
N ASP A 123 9.61 -3.65 4.27
CA ASP A 123 8.94 -4.33 5.37
C ASP A 123 9.37 -5.79 5.49
N MET A 124 9.20 -6.55 4.40
CA MET A 124 9.44 -7.98 4.39
C MET A 124 10.91 -8.31 4.66
N VAL A 125 11.85 -7.53 4.09
CA VAL A 125 13.27 -7.70 4.36
C VAL A 125 13.66 -7.10 5.71
N GLY A 126 13.03 -6.00 6.14
CA GLY A 126 13.24 -5.42 7.48
C GLY A 126 12.91 -6.40 8.60
N HIS A 127 11.88 -7.22 8.44
CA HIS A 127 11.52 -8.29 9.38
C HIS A 127 12.61 -9.37 9.56
N THR A 128 13.57 -9.50 8.64
CA THR A 128 14.71 -10.43 8.81
C THR A 128 15.71 -9.94 9.85
N GLY A 129 15.75 -8.62 10.11
CA GLY A 129 16.76 -7.99 10.95
C GLY A 129 18.15 -7.86 10.28
N ASP A 130 18.29 -8.28 9.02
CA ASP A 130 19.55 -8.12 8.28
C ASP A 130 19.62 -6.71 7.67
N LEU A 131 20.50 -5.87 8.24
CA LEU A 131 20.69 -4.49 7.79
C LEU A 131 21.17 -4.41 6.33
N ARG A 132 22.09 -5.29 5.90
CA ARG A 132 22.68 -5.19 4.56
C ARG A 132 21.64 -5.50 3.50
N SER A 133 20.90 -6.58 3.69
CA SER A 133 19.79 -6.95 2.81
C SER A 133 18.69 -5.90 2.85
N THR A 134 18.38 -5.32 4.00
CA THR A 134 17.37 -4.24 4.09
C THR A 134 17.80 -2.98 3.34
N ILE A 135 19.08 -2.59 3.36
CA ILE A 135 19.60 -1.49 2.55
C ILE A 135 19.37 -1.77 1.06
N LEU A 136 19.76 -2.95 0.57
CA LEU A 136 19.57 -3.36 -0.82
C LEU A 136 18.07 -3.39 -1.21
N ALA A 137 17.19 -3.75 -0.27
CA ALA A 137 15.76 -3.77 -0.46
C ALA A 137 15.20 -2.36 -0.69
N VAL A 138 15.65 -1.38 0.10
CA VAL A 138 15.25 0.03 -0.07
C VAL A 138 15.84 0.63 -1.34
N GLU A 139 17.10 0.33 -1.67
CA GLU A 139 17.74 0.77 -2.92
C GLU A 139 17.01 0.24 -4.16
N ALA A 140 16.52 -1.01 -4.12
CA ALA A 140 15.72 -1.58 -5.21
C ALA A 140 14.40 -0.82 -5.42
N VAL A 141 13.74 -0.40 -4.33
CA VAL A 141 12.53 0.43 -4.39
C VAL A 141 12.84 1.81 -4.97
N ASP A 142 13.95 2.44 -4.57
CA ASP A 142 14.36 3.76 -5.09
C ASP A 142 14.61 3.74 -6.61
N ILE A 143 15.31 2.70 -7.11
CA ILE A 143 15.51 2.48 -8.55
C ILE A 143 14.15 2.35 -9.26
N CYS A 144 13.20 1.61 -8.67
CA CYS A 144 11.87 1.43 -9.22
C CYS A 144 11.05 2.74 -9.23
N LEU A 145 11.14 3.54 -8.17
CA LEU A 145 10.51 4.86 -8.08
C LEU A 145 11.02 5.80 -9.18
N ALA A 146 12.33 5.80 -9.47
CA ALA A 146 12.88 6.61 -10.57
C ALA A 146 12.25 6.25 -11.92
N ARG A 147 11.98 4.95 -12.16
CA ARG A 147 11.30 4.48 -13.38
C ARG A 147 9.84 4.93 -13.42
N LEU A 148 9.13 4.89 -12.30
CA LEU A 148 7.76 5.38 -12.18
C LEU A 148 7.68 6.89 -12.42
N VAL A 149 8.58 7.68 -11.85
CA VAL A 149 8.65 9.13 -12.09
C VAL A 149 8.79 9.44 -13.58
N ALA A 150 9.63 8.69 -14.30
CA ALA A 150 9.80 8.87 -15.74
C ALA A 150 8.52 8.50 -16.52
N ALA A 151 7.82 7.44 -16.14
CA ALA A 151 6.56 7.03 -16.77
C ALA A 151 5.43 8.04 -16.51
N ILE A 152 5.27 8.48 -15.26
CA ILE A 152 4.28 9.48 -14.85
C ILE A 152 4.51 10.81 -15.56
N ARG A 153 5.78 11.24 -15.70
CA ARG A 153 6.14 12.44 -16.45
C ARG A 153 5.68 12.37 -17.91
N ARG A 154 5.85 11.23 -18.57
CA ARG A 154 5.41 11.04 -19.96
C ARG A 154 3.89 11.01 -20.11
N ALA A 155 3.18 10.49 -19.11
CA ALA A 155 1.73 10.42 -19.10
C ALA A 155 1.05 11.69 -18.58
N GLU A 156 1.83 12.71 -18.18
CA GLU A 156 1.32 13.93 -17.53
C GLU A 156 0.40 13.64 -16.32
N GLY A 157 0.67 12.52 -15.62
CA GLY A 157 -0.06 12.07 -14.45
C GLY A 157 0.51 12.63 -13.15
N VAL A 158 -0.07 12.27 -12.01
CA VAL A 158 0.44 12.61 -10.67
C VAL A 158 0.90 11.35 -9.96
N LEU A 159 2.07 11.42 -9.31
CA LEU A 159 2.56 10.36 -8.43
C LEU A 159 2.50 10.83 -6.98
N LEU A 160 1.86 10.03 -6.12
CA LEU A 160 1.89 10.18 -4.68
C LEU A 160 2.61 8.97 -4.08
N VAL A 161 3.64 9.22 -3.27
CA VAL A 161 4.44 8.19 -2.58
C VAL A 161 4.27 8.35 -1.08
N THR A 162 3.89 7.26 -0.40
CA THR A 162 3.75 7.18 1.06
C THR A 162 4.09 5.76 1.52
N ALA A 163 4.09 5.53 2.84
CA ALA A 163 4.15 4.19 3.44
C ALA A 163 2.95 3.98 4.37
N ASP A 164 2.63 2.73 4.68
CA ASP A 164 1.60 2.32 5.65
C ASP A 164 2.13 2.30 7.09
N HIS A 165 3.42 2.02 7.28
CA HIS A 165 4.12 2.13 8.55
C HIS A 165 5.65 2.13 8.35
N GLY A 166 6.41 2.26 9.45
CA GLY A 166 7.85 2.09 9.46
C GLY A 166 8.28 0.65 9.76
N ASN A 167 9.49 0.28 9.33
CA ASN A 167 10.22 -0.96 9.62
C ASN A 167 11.71 -0.74 9.32
N ALA A 168 12.09 -0.69 8.03
CA ALA A 168 13.48 -0.51 7.56
C ALA A 168 14.20 0.74 8.10
N ASP A 169 13.45 1.75 8.54
CA ASP A 169 13.95 2.97 9.17
C ASP A 169 14.52 2.77 10.58
N GLN A 170 14.26 1.61 11.22
CA GLN A 170 14.84 1.26 12.52
C GLN A 170 15.21 -0.23 12.61
N MET A 171 16.43 -0.55 12.20
CA MET A 171 16.93 -1.95 12.18
C MET A 171 17.58 -2.43 13.48
N PHE A 172 17.75 -1.56 14.47
CA PHE A 172 18.36 -1.92 15.74
C PHE A 172 17.75 -1.18 16.93
N ASP A 173 17.71 -1.86 18.07
CA ASP A 173 17.53 -1.24 19.38
C ASP A 173 18.87 -1.17 20.12
N ARG A 174 19.05 -0.13 20.93
CA ARG A 174 20.25 0.03 21.77
C ARG A 174 20.00 -0.62 23.12
N ARG A 175 20.90 -1.53 23.52
CA ARG A 175 20.88 -2.16 24.84
C ARG A 175 21.51 -1.27 25.92
N GLY A 176 21.24 -1.60 27.18
CA GLY A 176 21.79 -0.88 28.34
C GLY A 176 23.33 -0.92 28.44
N ASP A 177 23.96 -1.93 27.84
CA ASP A 177 25.43 -2.07 27.74
C ASP A 177 26.04 -1.32 26.54
N GLY A 178 25.21 -0.64 25.73
CA GLY A 178 25.63 0.10 24.55
C GLY A 178 25.71 -0.74 23.27
N SER A 179 25.50 -2.06 23.33
CA SER A 179 25.44 -2.92 22.14
C SER A 179 24.11 -2.78 21.38
N TYR A 180 24.09 -3.25 20.12
CA TYR A 180 22.90 -3.21 19.27
C TYR A 180 22.24 -4.58 19.18
N LEU A 181 20.90 -4.60 19.23
CA LEU A 181 20.08 -5.78 18.99
C LEU A 181 19.31 -5.59 17.68
N PRO A 182 19.38 -6.52 16.71
CA PRO A 182 18.55 -6.48 15.52
C PRO A 182 17.07 -6.34 15.89
N ARG A 183 16.40 -5.38 15.27
CA ARG A 183 14.96 -5.17 15.41
C ARG A 183 14.27 -5.72 14.18
N THR A 184 13.30 -6.60 14.43
CA THR A 184 12.51 -7.29 13.39
C THR A 184 11.05 -6.85 13.40
N SER A 185 10.72 -5.78 14.12
CA SER A 185 9.35 -5.28 14.28
C SER A 185 9.21 -3.86 13.73
N HIS A 186 7.98 -3.48 13.40
CA HIS A 186 7.66 -2.14 12.93
C HIS A 186 8.14 -1.04 13.89
N SER A 187 8.40 0.14 13.36
CA SER A 187 8.76 1.33 14.14
C SER A 187 7.54 2.22 14.44
N LEU A 188 7.72 3.20 15.33
CA LEU A 188 6.73 4.26 15.59
C LEU A 188 7.02 5.54 14.79
N ASN A 189 7.94 5.46 13.82
CA ASN A 189 8.34 6.62 13.05
C ASN A 189 7.21 7.04 12.09
N ARG A 190 7.21 8.33 11.75
CA ARG A 190 6.29 8.88 10.76
C ARG A 190 6.67 8.41 9.36
N VAL A 191 5.68 8.25 8.50
CA VAL A 191 5.87 7.90 7.09
C VAL A 191 5.98 9.16 6.23
N PRO A 192 6.72 9.12 5.11
CA PRO A 192 6.77 10.23 4.16
C PRO A 192 5.45 10.36 3.40
N LEU A 193 5.16 11.56 2.90
CA LEU A 193 4.15 11.81 1.88
C LEU A 193 4.74 12.77 0.85
N THR A 194 5.01 12.26 -0.34
CA THR A 194 5.63 13.03 -1.43
C THR A 194 4.73 13.03 -2.65
N ILE A 195 4.53 14.19 -3.27
CA ILE A 195 3.72 14.33 -4.48
C ILE A 195 4.60 14.89 -5.60
N PHE A 196 4.56 14.23 -6.75
CA PHE A 196 5.18 14.67 -7.99
C PHE A 196 4.10 14.91 -9.05
N ASP A 197 3.93 16.18 -9.44
CA ASP A 197 3.09 16.60 -10.58
C ASP A 197 3.99 17.27 -11.64
N PRO A 198 4.20 16.64 -12.81
CA PRO A 198 5.05 17.17 -13.87
C PRO A 198 4.45 18.39 -14.58
N ARG A 199 3.17 18.70 -14.39
CA ARG A 199 2.45 19.81 -15.06
C ARG A 199 2.54 21.12 -14.27
N ALA A 200 2.98 21.06 -13.02
CA ALA A 200 2.97 22.21 -12.12
C ALA A 200 4.13 23.17 -12.42
N ALA A 201 3.91 24.12 -13.34
CA ALA A 201 4.90 25.11 -13.79
C ALA A 201 5.36 26.11 -12.69
N GLY A 202 4.70 26.13 -11.52
CA GLY A 202 4.95 27.08 -10.42
C GLY A 202 5.23 26.45 -9.06
N GLY A 203 5.62 25.17 -9.03
CA GLY A 203 5.74 24.36 -7.82
C GLY A 203 4.55 23.42 -7.69
N GLY A 204 4.83 22.12 -7.50
CA GLY A 204 3.83 21.06 -7.38
C GLY A 204 2.82 21.29 -6.23
N PRO A 205 1.83 20.39 -6.10
CA PRO A 205 0.91 20.39 -4.97
C PRO A 205 1.69 20.50 -3.65
N ARG A 206 1.38 21.53 -2.86
CA ARG A 206 2.01 21.73 -1.56
C ARG A 206 1.23 20.97 -0.50
N ILE A 207 1.95 20.37 0.44
CA ILE A 207 1.33 19.73 1.60
C ILE A 207 1.00 20.79 2.65
N ALA A 208 -0.27 20.91 2.99
CA ALA A 208 -0.74 21.68 4.13
C ALA A 208 -0.31 21.01 5.43
N GLY A 209 0.17 21.80 6.39
CA GLY A 209 0.37 21.33 7.76
C GLY A 209 -0.97 21.13 8.46
N VAL A 210 -1.62 19.98 8.26
CA VAL A 210 -2.82 19.60 9.02
C VAL A 210 -2.36 19.08 10.39
N ALA A 211 -2.82 19.72 11.46
CA ALA A 211 -2.51 19.30 12.82
C ALA A 211 -3.06 17.89 13.06
N GLY A 212 -2.20 16.98 13.53
CA GLY A 212 -2.58 15.58 13.75
C GLY A 212 -2.80 14.76 12.48
N ALA A 213 -2.27 15.20 11.32
CA ALA A 213 -2.33 14.44 10.07
C ALA A 213 -1.82 12.99 10.24
N GLY A 214 -2.52 12.06 9.57
CA GLY A 214 -2.15 10.65 9.49
C GLY A 214 -2.62 10.01 8.19
N LEU A 215 -2.54 8.67 8.13
CA LEU A 215 -2.84 7.90 6.91
C LEU A 215 -4.28 8.10 6.40
N ALA A 216 -5.24 8.32 7.32
CA ALA A 216 -6.63 8.53 6.94
C ALA A 216 -6.85 9.80 6.09
N ASN A 217 -5.92 10.77 6.11
CA ASN A 217 -5.97 11.95 5.25
C ASN A 217 -5.54 11.65 3.79
N VAL A 218 -4.80 10.56 3.56
CA VAL A 218 -4.25 10.23 2.23
C VAL A 218 -5.37 9.92 1.23
N ALA A 219 -6.46 9.29 1.67
CA ALA A 219 -7.59 8.99 0.78
C ALA A 219 -8.24 10.27 0.21
N ALA A 220 -8.52 11.26 1.05
CA ALA A 220 -9.03 12.56 0.61
C ALA A 220 -8.03 13.30 -0.29
N THR A 221 -6.74 13.19 0.01
CA THR A 221 -5.66 13.78 -0.80
C THR A 221 -5.64 13.17 -2.21
N CYS A 222 -5.73 11.84 -2.34
CA CYS A 222 -5.83 11.14 -3.62
C CYS A 222 -7.09 11.54 -4.40
N LEU A 223 -8.24 11.61 -3.73
CA LEU A 223 -9.50 12.03 -4.35
C LEU A 223 -9.43 13.46 -4.90
N GLU A 224 -8.85 14.40 -4.16
CA GLU A 224 -8.67 15.78 -4.63
C GLU A 224 -7.73 15.86 -5.83
N LEU A 225 -6.64 15.08 -5.86
CA LEU A 225 -5.75 14.99 -7.02
C LEU A 225 -6.46 14.42 -8.26
N LEU A 226 -7.45 13.55 -8.07
CA LEU A 226 -8.31 13.00 -9.12
C LEU A 226 -9.46 13.94 -9.51
N GLY A 227 -9.56 15.12 -8.90
CA GLY A 227 -10.59 16.13 -9.20
C GLY A 227 -11.92 15.90 -8.48
N PHE A 228 -11.96 15.06 -7.45
CA PHE A 228 -13.14 14.86 -6.61
C PHE A 228 -13.10 15.76 -5.37
N GLN A 229 -14.27 16.12 -4.87
CA GLN A 229 -14.38 16.65 -3.51
C GLN A 229 -14.35 15.49 -2.51
N GLY A 230 -13.61 15.65 -1.41
CA GLY A 230 -13.60 14.68 -0.32
C GLY A 230 -15.02 14.48 0.24
N PRO A 231 -15.53 13.24 0.32
CA PRO A 231 -16.88 12.96 0.79
C PRO A 231 -17.02 13.22 2.29
N GLU A 232 -18.26 13.42 2.74
CA GLU A 232 -18.56 13.58 4.17
C GLU A 232 -18.10 12.35 4.97
N GLY A 233 -17.39 12.60 6.07
CA GLY A 233 -16.82 11.57 6.94
C GLY A 233 -15.33 11.27 6.69
N TYR A 234 -14.74 11.80 5.61
CA TYR A 234 -13.30 11.71 5.40
C TYR A 234 -12.56 12.79 6.18
N LEU A 235 -11.35 12.47 6.65
CA LEU A 235 -10.43 13.50 7.15
C LEU A 235 -10.02 14.44 6.00
N PRO A 236 -9.72 15.72 6.29
CA PRO A 236 -9.38 16.68 5.25
C PRO A 236 -8.16 16.25 4.45
N SER A 237 -8.16 16.61 3.17
CA SER A 237 -7.01 16.49 2.29
C SER A 237 -5.78 17.20 2.87
N LEU A 238 -4.60 16.66 2.58
CA LEU A 238 -3.33 17.26 2.96
C LEU A 238 -2.83 18.26 1.93
N LEU A 239 -3.57 18.54 0.86
CA LEU A 239 -3.19 19.59 -0.09
C LEU A 239 -3.44 20.97 0.49
N ALA A 240 -2.49 21.88 0.27
CA ALA A 240 -2.71 23.30 0.51
C ALA A 240 -3.73 23.84 -0.51
N PRO A 241 -4.61 24.77 -0.11
CA PRO A 241 -5.50 25.47 -1.03
C PRO A 241 -4.71 26.07 -2.20
N ARG A 242 -5.29 26.00 -3.40
CA ARG A 242 -4.74 26.62 -4.61
C ARG A 242 -4.85 28.14 -4.56
#